data_AF-A0A0C3RMA0-F1
#
_entry.id   AF-A0A0C3RMA0-F1
#
_cell.length_a   1.000
_cell.length_b   1.000
_cell.length_c   1.000
_cell.angle_alpha   90.00
_cell.angle_beta   90.00
_cell.angle_gamma   90.00
#
_symmetry.space_group_name_H-M   'P 1'
#
loop_
_entity.id
_entity.type
_entity.pdbx_description
1 polymer ?
#
loop_
_entity_poly.entity_id
_entity_poly.type
_entity_poly.pdbx_seq_one_letter_code
_entity_poly.pdbx_strand_id
1 'polypeptide(L)'
;MDLTNWSNEEITSVREKLQAWRIQREAPTWGNKFLNWTGFMGAFALLTGLTDIFFGGPTISNILLTVLGTLACFSWYKGDKQYKKNISFLDNLEQELVRRGHKF
;
A
#
# COMPACT_ATOMS: atom_id res chain seq x y z
N MET A 1 9.24 -3.43 17.45
CA MET A 1 10.63 -3.06 17.13
C MET A 1 11.08 -2.12 18.21
N ASP A 2 12.24 -2.35 18.82
CA ASP A 2 12.71 -1.56 19.95
C ASP A 2 13.53 -0.36 19.45
N LEU A 3 12.94 0.83 19.52
CA LEU A 3 13.57 2.08 19.08
C LEU A 3 14.49 2.68 20.16
N THR A 4 14.50 2.13 21.37
CA THR A 4 15.26 2.70 22.50
C THR A 4 16.77 2.58 22.30
N ASN A 5 17.24 1.57 21.55
CA ASN A 5 18.66 1.34 21.25
C ASN A 5 19.19 2.20 20.09
N TRP A 6 18.34 2.98 19.43
CA TRP A 6 18.73 3.79 18.28
C TRP A 6 19.18 5.18 18.72
N SER A 7 20.19 5.74 18.04
CA SER A 7 20.63 7.11 18.26
C SER A 7 19.61 8.14 17.74
N ASN A 8 19.66 9.36 18.28
CA ASN A 8 18.77 10.44 17.83
C ASN A 8 18.97 10.77 16.35
N GLU A 9 20.21 10.67 15.86
CA GLU A 9 20.57 10.91 14.47
C GLU A 9 19.95 9.86 13.54
N GLU A 10 20.02 8.58 13.91
CA GLU A 10 19.40 7.49 13.14
C GLU A 10 17.88 7.66 13.05
N ILE A 11 17.22 7.91 14.18
CA ILE A 11 15.77 8.10 14.23
C ILE A 11 15.34 9.30 13.39
N THR A 12 16.04 10.43 13.50
CA THR A 12 15.74 11.64 12.73
C THR A 12 15.95 11.39 11.22
N SER A 13 17.06 10.77 10.83
CA SER A 13 17.36 10.50 9.42
C SER A 13 16.34 9.57 8.78
N VAL A 14 15.86 8.56 9.52
CA VAL A 14 14.86 7.61 9.01
C VAL A 14 13.51 8.28 8.95
N ARG A 15 13.13 9.09 9.96
CA ARG A 15 11.89 9.88 9.95
C ARG A 15 11.84 10.80 8.72
N GLU A 16 12.89 11.55 8.44
CA GLU A 16 12.97 12.46 7.28
C GLU A 16 12.82 11.71 5.96
N LYS A 17 13.53 10.60 5.77
CA LYS A 17 13.43 9.77 4.56
C LYS A 17 12.01 9.22 4.38
N LEU A 18 11.39 8.72 5.45
CA LEU A 18 10.03 8.19 5.41
C LEU A 18 8.99 9.29 5.16
N GLN A 19 9.22 10.49 5.68
CA GLN A 19 8.38 11.65 5.46
C GLN A 19 8.47 12.16 4.02
N ALA A 20 9.68 12.23 3.46
CA ALA A 20 9.87 12.54 2.04
C ALA A 20 9.19 11.50 1.14
N TRP A 21 9.34 10.21 1.47
CA TRP A 21 8.63 9.13 0.78
C TRP A 21 7.11 9.29 0.87
N ARG A 22 6.57 9.62 2.07
CA ARG A 22 5.13 9.84 2.26
C ARG A 22 4.63 10.99 1.39
N ILE A 23 5.32 12.12 1.36
CA ILE A 23 4.96 13.27 0.52
C ILE A 23 4.96 12.87 -0.96
N GLN A 24 5.97 12.15 -1.42
CA GLN A 24 6.01 11.64 -2.80
C GLN A 24 4.87 10.65 -3.10
N ARG A 25 4.49 9.82 -2.13
CA ARG A 25 3.42 8.82 -2.23
C ARG A 25 2.02 9.44 -2.24
N GLU A 26 1.82 10.51 -1.47
CA GLU A 26 0.54 11.24 -1.37
C GLU A 26 0.38 12.29 -2.47
N ALA A 27 1.48 12.66 -3.15
CA ALA A 27 1.42 13.56 -4.30
C ALA A 27 0.43 13.01 -5.34
N PRO A 28 -0.43 13.87 -5.93
CA PRO A 28 -1.48 13.46 -6.87
C PRO A 28 -0.92 13.11 -8.26
N THR A 29 0.16 12.34 -8.32
CA THR A 29 0.79 11.86 -9.54
C THR A 29 0.01 10.69 -10.12
N TRP A 30 0.15 10.51 -11.44
CA TRP A 30 -0.51 9.44 -12.17
C TRP A 30 -0.11 8.05 -11.62
N GLY A 31 1.15 7.85 -11.21
CA GLY A 31 1.63 6.60 -10.62
C GLY A 31 1.03 6.28 -9.25
N ASN A 32 0.74 7.28 -8.42
CA ASN A 32 0.08 7.06 -7.12
C ASN A 32 -1.42 6.76 -7.29
N LYS A 33 -2.08 7.40 -8.26
CA LYS A 33 -3.46 7.06 -8.64
C LYS A 33 -3.58 5.71 -9.33
N PHE A 34 -2.53 5.27 -10.04
CA PHE A 34 -2.48 4.00 -10.76
C PHE A 34 -2.73 2.80 -9.85
N LEU A 35 -2.21 2.79 -8.63
CA LEU A 35 -2.48 1.69 -7.69
C LEU A 35 -3.97 1.58 -7.32
N ASN A 36 -4.63 2.70 -7.00
CA ASN A 36 -6.07 2.65 -6.72
C ASN A 36 -6.87 2.23 -7.97
N TRP A 37 -6.42 2.66 -9.15
CA TRP A 37 -7.00 2.23 -10.42
C TRP A 37 -6.81 0.72 -10.67
N THR A 38 -5.64 0.15 -10.38
CA THR A 38 -5.40 -1.30 -10.55
C THR A 38 -6.22 -2.13 -9.59
N GLY A 39 -6.45 -1.66 -8.36
CA GLY A 39 -7.39 -2.31 -7.44
C GLY A 39 -8.83 -2.32 -7.98
N PHE A 40 -9.31 -1.19 -8.48
CA PHE A 40 -10.64 -1.07 -9.07
C PHE A 40 -10.81 -1.95 -10.32
N MET A 41 -9.86 -1.88 -11.26
CA MET A 41 -9.87 -2.70 -12.47
C MET A 41 -9.74 -4.19 -12.15
N GLY A 42 -8.98 -4.54 -11.12
CA GLY A 42 -8.86 -5.90 -10.62
C GLY A 42 -10.19 -6.44 -10.10
N ALA A 43 -10.89 -5.66 -9.29
CA ALA A 43 -12.21 -6.04 -8.76
C ALA A 43 -13.23 -6.18 -9.89
N PHE A 44 -13.22 -5.25 -10.86
CA PHE A 44 -14.06 -5.33 -12.05
C PHE A 44 -13.79 -6.61 -12.86
N ALA A 45 -12.52 -6.89 -13.19
CA ALA A 45 -12.13 -8.09 -13.93
C ALA A 45 -12.54 -9.38 -13.20
N LEU A 46 -12.34 -9.43 -11.88
CA LEU A 46 -12.75 -10.58 -11.07
C LEU A 46 -14.27 -10.81 -11.12
N LEU A 47 -15.06 -9.76 -10.89
CA LEU A 47 -16.52 -9.86 -10.88
C LEU A 47 -17.08 -10.23 -12.26
N THR A 48 -16.57 -9.61 -13.32
CA THR A 48 -16.95 -9.94 -14.70
C THR A 48 -16.60 -11.39 -15.03
N GLY A 49 -15.39 -11.83 -14.71
CA GLY A 49 -14.97 -13.21 -14.96
C GLY A 49 -15.85 -14.24 -14.23
N LEU A 50 -16.16 -14.01 -12.96
CA LEU A 50 -17.05 -14.88 -12.18
C LEU A 50 -18.49 -14.87 -12.71
N THR A 51 -19.01 -13.70 -13.10
CA THR A 51 -20.35 -13.55 -13.65
C THR A 51 -20.48 -14.29 -14.98
N ASP A 52 -19.48 -14.15 -15.86
CA ASP A 52 -19.45 -14.85 -17.15
C ASP A 52 -19.34 -16.37 -16.97
N ILE A 53 -18.58 -16.85 -15.98
CA ILE A 53 -18.53 -18.28 -15.64
C ILE A 53 -19.91 -18.77 -15.17
N PHE A 54 -20.60 -17.98 -14.34
CA PHE A 54 -21.89 -18.37 -13.77
C PHE A 54 -23.01 -18.43 -14.82
N PHE A 55 -23.08 -17.46 -15.73
CA PHE A 55 -24.15 -17.39 -16.74
C PHE A 55 -23.81 -18.10 -18.05
N GLY A 56 -22.54 -18.14 -18.44
CA GLY A 56 -22.07 -18.66 -19.74
C GLY A 56 -21.23 -19.94 -19.67
N GLY A 57 -20.92 -20.42 -18.46
CA GLY A 57 -20.03 -21.55 -18.24
C GLY A 57 -18.54 -21.19 -18.30
N PRO A 58 -17.65 -22.10 -17.84
CA PRO A 58 -16.22 -21.83 -17.78
C PRO A 58 -15.58 -21.83 -19.17
N THR A 59 -14.81 -20.78 -19.46
CA THR A 59 -13.98 -20.65 -20.67
C THR A 59 -12.57 -20.24 -20.27
N ILE A 60 -11.59 -20.46 -21.15
CA ILE A 60 -10.20 -20.07 -20.86
C ILE A 60 -10.11 -18.56 -20.56
N SER A 61 -10.86 -17.73 -21.30
CA SER A 61 -10.83 -16.28 -21.15
C SER A 61 -11.40 -15.80 -19.82
N ASN A 62 -12.56 -16.31 -19.37
CA ASN A 62 -13.17 -15.86 -18.12
C ASN A 62 -12.42 -16.39 -16.87
N ILE A 63 -11.80 -17.57 -16.97
CA ILE A 63 -10.87 -18.07 -15.94
C ILE A 63 -9.66 -17.16 -15.85
N LEU A 64 -9.04 -16.80 -16.98
CA LEU A 64 -7.87 -15.94 -17.00
C LEU A 64 -8.18 -14.54 -16.45
N LEU A 65 -9.34 -13.98 -16.81
CA LEU A 65 -9.80 -12.70 -16.29
C LEU A 65 -9.99 -12.73 -14.76
N THR A 66 -10.57 -13.81 -14.24
CA THR A 66 -10.76 -14.05 -12.80
C THR A 66 -9.42 -14.10 -12.06
N VAL A 67 -8.44 -14.83 -12.61
CA VAL A 67 -7.10 -14.96 -12.02
C VAL A 67 -6.37 -13.62 -12.02
N LEU A 68 -6.37 -12.90 -13.15
CA LEU A 68 -5.74 -11.58 -13.25
C LEU A 68 -6.40 -10.57 -12.31
N GLY A 69 -7.73 -10.57 -12.23
CA GLY A 69 -8.48 -9.74 -11.29
C GLY A 69 -8.08 -10.01 -9.83
N THR A 70 -7.97 -11.29 -9.47
CA THR A 70 -7.49 -11.72 -8.14
C THR A 70 -6.08 -11.20 -7.83
N LEU A 71 -5.15 -11.37 -8.78
CA LEU A 71 -3.76 -10.92 -8.61
C LEU A 71 -3.64 -9.40 -8.49
N ALA A 72 -4.42 -8.66 -9.27
CA ALA A 72 -4.46 -7.19 -9.21
C ALA A 72 -5.01 -6.72 -7.85
N CYS A 73 -6.13 -7.28 -7.38
CA CYS A 73 -6.68 -7.00 -6.06
C CYS A 73 -5.68 -7.33 -4.94
N PHE A 74 -5.02 -8.48 -5.03
CA PHE A 74 -4.03 -8.90 -4.04
C PHE A 74 -2.81 -7.96 -4.01
N SER A 75 -2.31 -7.56 -5.17
CA SER A 75 -1.19 -6.63 -5.30
C SER A 75 -1.54 -5.26 -4.71
N TRP A 76 -2.74 -4.77 -4.98
CA TRP A 76 -3.25 -3.53 -4.37
C TRP A 76 -3.35 -3.66 -2.85
N TYR A 77 -3.98 -4.73 -2.35
CA TYR A 77 -4.13 -4.98 -0.91
C TYR A 77 -2.78 -5.06 -0.19
N LYS A 78 -1.80 -5.76 -0.76
CA LYS A 78 -0.45 -5.84 -0.20
C LYS A 78 0.24 -4.47 -0.18
N GLY A 79 0.05 -3.67 -1.23
CA GLY A 79 0.54 -2.30 -1.32
C GLY A 79 -0.07 -1.39 -0.25
N ASP A 80 -1.38 -1.44 -0.06
CA ASP A 80 -2.10 -0.69 0.98
C ASP A 80 -1.66 -1.11 2.39
N LYS A 81 -1.54 -2.42 2.64
CA LYS A 81 -1.05 -2.95 3.92
C LYS A 81 0.37 -2.50 4.23
N GLN A 82 1.25 -2.47 3.23
CA GLN A 82 2.62 -1.97 3.41
C GLN A 82 2.63 -0.46 3.67
N TYR A 83 1.79 0.32 2.97
CA TYR A 83 1.64 1.75 3.24
C TYR A 83 1.21 2.01 4.69
N LYS A 84 0.17 1.33 5.16
CA LYS A 84 -0.30 1.44 6.55
C LYS A 84 0.78 1.10 7.58
N LYS A 85 1.55 0.04 7.34
CA LYS A 85 2.70 -0.31 8.20
C LYS A 85 3.75 0.79 8.23
N ASN A 86 4.10 1.37 7.09
CA ASN A 86 5.10 2.43 7.00
C ASN A 86 4.63 3.71 7.71
N ILE A 87 3.34 4.08 7.59
CA ILE A 87 2.76 5.23 8.30
C ILE A 87 2.72 4.99 9.81
N SER A 88 2.32 3.81 10.26
CA SER A 88 2.36 3.46 11.68
C SER A 88 3.80 3.46 12.23
N PHE A 89 4.77 3.05 11.43
CA PHE A 89 6.18 3.15 11.83
C PHE A 89 6.66 4.60 11.92
N LEU A 90 6.24 5.49 11.02
CA LEU A 90 6.52 6.92 11.10
C LEU A 90 5.99 7.53 12.41
N ASP A 91 4.75 7.20 12.77
CA ASP A 91 4.12 7.64 14.03
C ASP A 91 4.92 7.18 15.26
N ASN A 92 5.39 5.92 15.27
CA ASN A 92 6.25 5.43 16.35
C ASN A 92 7.58 6.18 16.44
N LEU A 93 8.20 6.55 15.31
CA LEU A 93 9.43 7.36 15.30
C LEU A 93 9.18 8.77 15.85
N GLU A 94 8.06 9.38 15.50
CA GLU A 94 7.67 10.70 15.97
C GLU A 94 7.38 10.71 17.47
N GLN A 95 6.63 9.72 17.97
CA GLN A 95 6.38 9.53 19.40
C GLN A 95 7.68 9.35 20.19
N GLU A 96 8.61 8.54 19.68
CA GLU A 96 9.90 8.31 20.33
C GLU A 96 10.76 9.58 20.36
N LEU A 97 10.77 10.37 19.29
CA LEU A 97 11.48 11.65 19.27
C LEU A 97 10.87 12.67 20.24
N VAL A 98 9.54 12.73 20.32
CA VAL A 98 8.82 13.58 21.31
C VAL A 98 9.15 13.12 22.73
N ARG A 99 9.20 11.81 23.01
CA ARG A 99 9.63 11.25 24.30
C ARG A 99 11.05 11.70 24.68
N ARG A 100 11.93 11.86 23.69
CA ARG A 100 13.31 12.34 23.88
C ARG A 100 13.43 13.88 23.96
N GLY A 101 12.31 14.60 23.91
CA GLY A 101 12.27 16.06 24.06
C GLY A 101 12.47 16.84 22.77
N HIS A 102 12.48 16.19 21.60
CA HIS A 102 12.51 16.88 20.32
C HIS A 102 11.09 17.37 19.94
N LYS A 103 11.00 18.59 19.42
CA LYS A 103 9.77 19.17 18.83
C LYS A 103 9.96 19.32 17.32
N PHE A 104 8.91 19.03 16.56
CA PHE A 104 8.84 19.09 15.10
C PHE A 104 7.66 19.94 14.66
#